data_AF-A0A935S486-F1
#
_entry.id   AF-A0A935S486-F1
#
_cell.length_a   1.000
_cell.length_b   1.000
_cell.length_c   1.000
_cell.angle_alpha   90.00
_cell.angle_beta   90.00
_cell.angle_gamma   90.00
#
_symmetry.space_group_name_H-M   'P 1'
#
loop_
_entity.id
_entity.type
_entity.pdbx_description
1 polymer ?
#
loop_
_entity_poly.entity_id
_entity_poly.type
_entity_poly.pdbx_seq_one_letter_code
_entity_poly.pdbx_strand_id
1 'polypeptide(L)'
;MITIPDFGVTPQGSLFGGGRDISKGISGFNDIIKAEAKKRDIVILDIFKISQLMKGRTDLVAVDGLHPSAKEYAEWEKLILPVAQKLLSE
;
A
#
# COMPACT_ATOMS: atom_id res chain seq x y z
N MET A 1 6.36 -3.96 9.39
CA MET A 1 5.08 -4.25 8.71
C MET A 1 4.77 -3.11 7.74
N ILE A 2 4.09 -3.40 6.64
CA ILE A 2 3.70 -2.41 5.61
C ILE A 2 2.18 -2.41 5.52
N THR A 3 1.55 -1.25 5.41
CA THR A 3 0.08 -1.15 5.21
C THR A 3 -0.34 -1.67 3.84
N ILE A 4 -1.58 -2.11 3.70
CA ILE A 4 -2.16 -2.54 2.42
C ILE A 4 -2.31 -1.31 1.48
N PRO A 5 -1.84 -1.37 0.22
CA PRO A 5 -2.05 -0.31 -0.75
C PRO A 5 -3.52 -0.25 -1.19
N ASP A 6 -3.98 0.92 -1.61
CA ASP A 6 -5.31 1.16 -2.13
C ASP A 6 -5.44 0.61 -3.57
N PHE A 7 -5.54 -0.71 -3.72
CA PHE A 7 -5.72 -1.32 -5.04
C PHE A 7 -7.06 -0.89 -5.69
N GLY A 8 -8.02 -0.41 -4.89
CA GLY A 8 -9.33 0.03 -5.38
C GLY A 8 -9.27 1.22 -6.34
N VAL A 9 -8.19 2.00 -6.31
CA VAL A 9 -7.99 3.13 -7.23
C VAL A 9 -7.38 2.75 -8.58
N THR A 10 -6.96 1.49 -8.74
CA THR A 10 -6.43 0.99 -10.01
C THR A 10 -7.57 0.76 -11.03
N PRO A 11 -7.27 0.77 -12.34
CA PRO A 11 -8.27 0.59 -13.39
C PRO A 11 -9.20 -0.62 -13.17
N GLN A 12 -8.64 -1.77 -12.80
CA GLN A 12 -9.41 -3.00 -12.56
C GLN A 12 -9.80 -3.20 -11.09
N GLY A 13 -9.28 -2.37 -10.18
CA GLY A 13 -9.51 -2.52 -8.74
C GLY A 13 -10.98 -2.54 -8.35
N SER A 14 -11.78 -1.67 -8.97
CA SER A 14 -13.23 -1.58 -8.71
C SER A 14 -14.01 -2.88 -8.96
N LEU A 15 -13.50 -3.77 -9.82
CA LEU A 15 -14.14 -5.07 -10.13
C LEU A 15 -14.18 -6.01 -8.93
N PHE A 16 -13.30 -5.83 -7.95
CA PHE A 16 -13.15 -6.72 -6.79
C PHE A 16 -13.90 -6.23 -5.54
N GLY A 17 -14.56 -5.07 -5.63
CA GLY A 17 -15.27 -4.46 -4.50
C GLY A 17 -16.65 -5.06 -4.21
N GLY A 18 -17.27 -5.72 -5.21
CA GLY A 18 -18.64 -6.22 -5.10
C GLY A 18 -19.64 -5.11 -4.70
N GLY A 19 -19.46 -3.89 -5.22
CA GLY A 19 -20.28 -2.72 -4.89
C GLY A 19 -19.91 -1.99 -3.59
N ARG A 20 -18.90 -2.46 -2.84
CA ARG A 20 -18.40 -1.80 -1.63
C ARG A 20 -17.32 -0.76 -1.95
N ASP A 21 -17.16 0.18 -1.03
CA ASP A 21 -16.03 1.13 -1.04
C ASP A 21 -14.75 0.41 -0.57
N ILE A 22 -13.92 0.03 -1.54
CA ILE A 22 -12.65 -0.69 -1.32
C ILE A 22 -11.68 0.17 -0.51
N SER A 23 -11.50 1.44 -0.89
CA SER A 23 -10.56 2.36 -0.25
C SER A 23 -10.90 2.56 1.23
N LYS A 24 -12.19 2.69 1.55
CA LYS A 24 -12.65 2.77 2.95
C LYS A 24 -12.41 1.47 3.72
N GLY A 25 -12.68 0.32 3.11
CA GLY A 25 -12.42 -0.99 3.72
C GLY A 25 -10.93 -1.21 4.03
N ILE A 26 -10.06 -0.88 3.07
CA ILE A 26 -8.61 -0.96 3.23
C ILE A 26 -8.12 0.02 4.30
N SER A 27 -8.63 1.26 4.31
CA SER A 27 -8.29 2.24 5.35
C SER A 27 -8.60 1.70 6.74
N GLY A 28 -9.81 1.15 6.95
CA GLY A 28 -10.20 0.58 8.24
C GLY A 28 -9.34 -0.62 8.65
N PHE A 29 -8.96 -1.48 7.70
CA PHE A 29 -8.06 -2.60 7.98
C PHE A 29 -6.63 -2.13 8.29
N ASN A 30 -6.15 -1.09 7.60
CA ASN A 30 -4.87 -0.47 7.87
C ASN A 30 -4.79 0.16 9.26
N ASP A 31 -5.90 0.71 9.78
CA ASP A 31 -5.96 1.19 11.15
C ASP A 31 -5.78 0.05 12.17
N ILE A 32 -6.35 -1.13 11.90
CA ILE A 32 -6.14 -2.33 12.71
C ILE A 32 -4.67 -2.78 12.62
N ILE A 33 -4.09 -2.84 11.42
CA ILE A 33 -2.67 -3.17 11.20
C ILE A 33 -1.78 -2.25 12.05
N LYS A 34 -2.01 -0.93 11.99
CA LYS A 34 -1.24 0.07 12.77
C LYS A 34 -1.42 -0.14 14.28
N ALA A 35 -2.63 -0.38 14.74
CA ALA A 35 -2.92 -0.61 16.16
C ALA A 35 -2.23 -1.89 16.68
N GLU A 36 -2.30 -3.00 15.93
CA GLU A 36 -1.68 -4.27 16.31
C GLU A 36 -0.15 -4.24 16.23
N ALA A 37 0.42 -3.49 15.27
CA ALA A 37 1.85 -3.22 15.19
C ALA A 37 2.35 -2.49 16.44
N LYS A 38 1.64 -1.41 16.83
CA LYS A 38 1.98 -0.61 18.00
C LYS A 38 1.98 -1.44 19.30
N LYS A 39 1.03 -2.36 19.46
CA LYS A 39 0.95 -3.23 20.66
C LYS A 39 2.14 -4.19 20.79
N ARG A 40 2.83 -4.49 19.69
CA ARG A 40 3.93 -5.49 19.63
C ARG A 40 5.29 -4.85 19.34
N ASP A 41 5.35 -3.52 19.37
CA ASP A 41 6.55 -2.76 19.03
C ASP A 41 7.11 -3.09 17.62
N ILE A 42 6.20 -3.38 16.68
CA ILE A 42 6.57 -3.65 15.28
C ILE A 42 6.58 -2.33 14.51
N VAL A 43 7.71 -2.02 13.86
CA VAL A 43 7.83 -0.85 12.99
C VAL A 43 6.80 -0.92 11.85
N ILE A 44 6.09 0.19 11.63
CA ILE A 44 5.06 0.30 10.60
C ILE A 44 5.48 1.30 9.51
N LEU A 45 5.29 0.92 8.26
CA LEU A 45 5.47 1.77 7.09
C LEU A 45 4.13 1.93 6.37
N ASP A 46 3.67 3.16 6.25
CA ASP A 46 2.39 3.47 5.61
C ASP A 46 2.58 3.84 4.15
N ILE A 47 2.13 2.96 3.26
CA ILE A 47 2.12 3.17 1.81
C ILE A 47 0.70 3.47 1.29
N PHE A 48 -0.33 3.48 2.13
CA PHE A 48 -1.71 3.63 1.69
C PHE A 48 -1.89 4.96 0.96
N LYS A 49 -1.40 6.07 1.53
CA LYS A 49 -1.58 7.39 0.92
C LYS A 49 -0.85 7.54 -0.42
N ILE A 50 0.39 7.04 -0.52
CA ILE A 50 1.16 7.09 -1.78
C ILE A 50 0.53 6.20 -2.85
N SER A 51 0.01 5.03 -2.47
CA SER A 51 -0.66 4.12 -3.41
C SER A 51 -1.92 4.71 -4.07
N GLN A 52 -2.55 5.72 -3.45
CA GLN A 52 -3.69 6.42 -4.07
C GLN A 52 -3.29 7.24 -5.30
N LEU A 53 -1.99 7.51 -5.50
CA LEU A 53 -1.48 8.16 -6.71
C LEU A 53 -1.68 7.28 -7.95
N MET A 54 -1.88 5.96 -7.81
CA MET A 54 -2.23 5.06 -8.92
C MET A 54 -3.54 5.48 -9.63
N LYS A 55 -4.39 6.27 -8.97
CA LYS A 55 -5.63 6.78 -9.57
C LYS A 55 -5.33 7.65 -10.80
N GLY A 56 -5.64 7.13 -11.99
CA GLY A 56 -5.43 7.84 -13.25
C GLY A 56 -3.97 7.97 -13.70
N ARG A 57 -3.04 7.31 -13.01
CA ARG A 57 -1.61 7.27 -13.34
C ARG A 57 -1.24 5.90 -13.89
N THR A 58 -1.36 5.74 -15.20
CA THR A 58 -1.08 4.46 -15.89
C THR A 58 0.37 4.01 -15.77
N ASP A 59 1.31 4.93 -15.54
CA ASP A 59 2.72 4.61 -15.31
C ASP A 59 3.00 4.04 -13.91
N LEU A 60 2.02 4.10 -12.99
CA LEU A 60 2.12 3.54 -11.64
C LEU A 60 1.42 2.18 -11.51
N VAL A 61 0.66 1.75 -12.53
CA VAL A 61 -0.05 0.46 -12.55
C VAL A 61 0.56 -0.45 -13.62
N ALA A 62 0.66 -1.75 -13.34
CA ALA A 62 1.12 -2.75 -14.28
C ALA A 62 0.13 -2.93 -15.45
N VAL A 63 0.57 -3.64 -16.50
CA VAL A 63 -0.22 -3.87 -17.71
C VAL A 63 -1.51 -4.66 -17.50
N ASP A 64 -1.63 -5.37 -16.37
CA ASP A 64 -2.88 -6.05 -15.98
C ASP A 64 -3.96 -5.10 -15.46
N GLY A 65 -3.61 -3.83 -15.21
CA GLY A 65 -4.51 -2.80 -14.72
C GLY A 65 -4.92 -2.95 -13.25
N LEU A 66 -4.28 -3.85 -12.49
CA LEU A 66 -4.59 -4.12 -11.09
C LEU A 66 -3.37 -3.96 -10.17
N HIS A 67 -2.24 -4.52 -10.55
CA HIS A 67 -1.07 -4.54 -9.67
C HIS A 67 -0.23 -3.26 -9.81
N PRO A 68 0.55 -2.89 -8.78
CA PRO A 68 1.50 -1.79 -8.89
C PRO A 68 2.55 -2.09 -9.96
N SER A 69 2.94 -1.07 -10.71
CA SER A 69 4.06 -1.17 -11.65
C SER A 69 5.41 -1.28 -10.92
N ALA A 70 6.47 -1.62 -11.66
CA ALA A 70 7.84 -1.52 -11.15
C ALA A 70 8.19 -0.12 -10.62
N LYS A 71 7.62 0.93 -11.23
CA LYS A 71 7.82 2.32 -10.81
C LYS A 71 7.19 2.59 -9.44
N GLU A 72 5.97 2.11 -9.22
CA GLU A 72 5.28 2.27 -7.93
C GLU A 72 5.97 1.48 -6.82
N TYR A 73 6.42 0.24 -7.11
CA TYR A 73 7.24 -0.53 -6.18
C TYR A 73 8.55 0.20 -5.81
N ALA A 74 9.20 0.87 -6.75
CA ALA A 74 10.40 1.67 -6.48
C ALA A 74 10.11 2.90 -5.61
N GLU A 75 8.92 3.53 -5.74
CA GLU A 75 8.52 4.60 -4.81
C GLU A 75 8.30 4.07 -3.39
N TRP A 76 7.73 2.88 -3.24
CA TRP A 76 7.55 2.25 -1.93
C TRP A 76 8.88 1.80 -1.32
N GLU A 77 9.80 1.29 -2.15
CA GLU A 77 11.15 0.90 -1.74
C GLU A 77 11.90 2.06 -1.05
N LYS A 78 11.77 3.30 -1.55
CA LYS A 78 12.39 4.47 -0.93
C LYS A 78 11.96 4.70 0.52
N LEU A 79 10.75 4.26 0.90
CA LEU A 79 10.25 4.30 2.26
C LEU A 79 10.72 3.10 3.09
N ILE A 80 10.84 1.93 2.45
CA ILE A 80 11.13 0.65 3.11
C ILE A 80 12.61 0.46 3.38
N LEU A 81 13.46 0.73 2.40
CA LEU A 81 14.89 0.40 2.43
C LEU A 81 15.62 1.02 3.62
N PRO A 82 15.49 2.33 3.94
CA PRO A 82 16.24 2.92 5.05
C PRO A 82 15.87 2.30 6.40
N VAL A 83 14.59 1.95 6.58
CA VAL A 83 14.09 1.32 7.81
C VAL A 83 14.54 -0.13 7.90
N ALA A 84 14.47 -0.87 6.80
CA ALA A 84 14.95 -2.25 6.75
C ALA A 84 16.45 -2.33 7.03
N GLN A 85 17.25 -1.44 6.44
CA GLN A 85 18.69 -1.36 6.69
C GLN A 85 18.99 -1.12 8.16
N LYS A 86 18.32 -0.15 8.80
CA LYS A 86 18.48 0.13 10.22
C LYS A 86 18.22 -1.12 11.08
N LEU A 87 17.10 -1.79 10.84
CA LEU A 87 16.70 -3.00 11.58
C LEU A 87 17.64 -4.19 11.39
N LEU A 88 18.34 -4.28 10.26
CA LEU A 88 19.29 -5.35 9.96
C LEU A 88 20.73 -5.03 10.42
N SER A 89 21.02 -3.76 10.69
CA SER A 89 22.32 -3.31 11.18
C SER A 89 22.42 -3.23 12.70
N GLU A 90 21.29 -3.44 13.39
CA GLU A 90 21.20 -3.62 14.84
C GLU A 90 21.50 -5.09 15.22
#